data_AF-A0A419FCQ6-F1
#
_entry.id   AF-A0A419FCQ6-F1
#
_cell.length_a   1.000
_cell.length_b   1.000
_cell.length_c   1.000
_cell.angle_alpha   90.00
_cell.angle_beta   90.00
_cell.angle_gamma   90.00
#
_symmetry.space_group_name_H-M   'P 1'
#
loop_
_entity.id
_entity.type
_entity.pdbx_description
1 polymer ?
#
loop_
_entity_poly.entity_id
_entity_poly.type
_entity_poly.pdbx_seq_one_letter_code
_entity_poly.pdbx_strand_id
1 'polypeptide(L)' 'MSNRLHQHDCGPRWVTTKYEGACARCGIIIPPRSRAIYFPAQREILCIGHSREFTRKHKPAARRAA' A
#
# COMPACT_ATOMS: atom_id res chain seq x y z
N MET A 1 -14.96 28.32 -23.96
CA MET A 1 -15.00 26.93 -23.47
C MET A 1 -13.81 26.74 -22.55
N SER A 2 -14.01 26.85 -21.23
CA SER A 2 -12.91 26.81 -20.25
C SER A 2 -12.53 25.36 -19.98
N ASN A 3 -11.47 24.90 -20.64
CA ASN A 3 -10.92 23.56 -20.48
C ASN A 3 -10.20 23.47 -19.12
N ARG A 4 -10.96 23.24 -18.04
CA ARG A 4 -10.41 22.93 -16.72
C ARG A 4 -9.76 21.56 -16.80
N LEU A 5 -8.45 21.55 -17.08
CA LEU A 5 -7.58 20.43 -16.78
C LEU A 5 -7.77 20.11 -15.29
N HIS A 6 -8.48 19.02 -14.99
CA HIS A 6 -8.53 18.46 -13.66
C HIS A 6 -7.08 18.21 -13.26
N GLN A 7 -6.58 19.00 -12.30
CA GLN A 7 -5.33 18.72 -11.62
C GLN A 7 -5.54 17.37 -10.95
N HIS A 8 -5.17 16.29 -11.61
CA HIS A 8 -5.10 14.99 -10.98
C HIS A 8 -4.07 15.11 -9.90
N ASP A 9 -4.54 15.15 -8.66
CA ASP A 9 -3.77 15.11 -7.44
C ASP A 9 -2.70 14.00 -7.59
N CYS A 10 -1.46 14.41 -7.87
CA CYS A 10 -0.30 13.55 -7.97
C CYS A 10 0.30 13.35 -6.58
N GLY A 11 -0.54 13.18 -5.56
CA GLY A 11 -0.11 12.71 -4.24
C GLY A 11 0.73 11.44 -4.40
N PRO A 12 1.68 11.16 -3.48
CA PRO A 12 2.62 10.05 -3.62
C PRO A 12 1.87 8.73 -3.81
N ARG A 13 1.80 8.27 -5.07
CA ARG A 13 1.05 7.08 -5.44
C ARG A 13 1.87 5.87 -5.02
N TRP A 14 1.39 5.15 -4.02
CA TRP A 14 1.85 3.78 -3.80
C TRP A 14 1.48 2.93 -5.00
N VAL A 15 2.40 2.04 -5.39
CA VAL A 15 2.20 1.11 -6.50
C VAL A 15 2.14 -0.30 -5.94
N THR A 16 1.11 -1.06 -6.29
CA THR A 16 1.07 -2.48 -5.97
C THR A 16 1.95 -3.24 -6.95
N THR A 17 2.94 -3.97 -6.46
CA THR A 17 3.85 -4.80 -7.27
C THR A 17 3.91 -6.23 -6.73
N LYS A 18 4.44 -7.16 -7.52
CA LYS A 18 4.79 -8.50 -7.04
C LYS A 18 6.20 -8.43 -6.46
N TYR A 19 6.35 -8.87 -5.22
CA TYR A 19 7.62 -8.83 -4.51
C TYR A 19 7.84 -10.10 -3.70
N GLU A 20 9.10 -10.40 -3.43
CA GLU A 20 9.57 -11.45 -2.55
C GLU A 20 10.67 -10.86 -1.67
N GLY A 21 10.55 -11.00 -0.36
CA GLY A 21 11.53 -10.46 0.59
C GLY A 21 10.91 -9.88 1.85
N ALA A 22 11.72 -9.23 2.69
CA ALA A 22 11.25 -8.67 3.94
C ALA A 22 10.52 -7.32 3.75
N CYS A 23 9.44 -7.11 4.49
CA CYS A 23 8.83 -5.79 4.60
C CYS A 23 9.78 -4.83 5.29
N ALA A 24 10.03 -3.67 4.69
CA ALA A 24 10.89 -2.63 5.24
C ALA A 24 10.45 -2.10 6.63
N ARG A 25 9.19 -2.31 7.02
CA ARG A 25 8.61 -1.73 8.25
C ARG A 25 8.34 -2.70 9.39
N CYS A 26 7.94 -3.96 9.12
CA CYS A 26 7.76 -4.99 10.18
C CYS A 26 8.72 -6.16 10.05
N GLY A 27 9.54 -6.22 9.00
CA GLY A 27 10.43 -7.35 8.75
C GLY A 27 9.73 -8.65 8.37
N ILE A 28 8.39 -8.68 8.23
CA ILE A 28 7.69 -9.90 7.82
C ILE A 28 8.14 -10.32 6.42
N ILE A 29 8.35 -11.61 6.23
CA ILE A 29 8.68 -12.18 4.93
C ILE A 29 7.43 -12.13 4.05
N ILE A 30 7.52 -11.41 2.94
CA ILE A 30 6.53 -11.39 1.86
C ILE A 30 6.84 -12.60 0.96
N PRO A 31 5.90 -13.56 0.83
CA PRO A 31 6.14 -14.77 0.06
C PRO A 31 6.39 -14.49 -1.44
N PRO A 32 7.03 -15.42 -2.17
CA PRO A 32 7.27 -15.31 -3.60
C PRO A 32 6.04 -14.86 -4.37
N ARG A 33 6.21 -13.90 -5.28
CA ARG A 33 5.15 -13.42 -6.20
C ARG A 33 3.91 -12.86 -5.49
N SER A 34 3.99 -12.60 -4.18
CA SER A 34 2.91 -11.99 -3.42
C SER A 34 2.79 -10.52 -3.75
N ARG A 35 1.59 -9.97 -3.57
CA ARG A 35 1.39 -8.52 -3.71
C ARG A 35 2.09 -7.79 -2.57
N ALA A 36 2.79 -6.73 -2.91
CA ALA A 36 3.42 -5.81 -1.98
C ALA A 36 3.18 -4.38 -2.46
N ILE A 37 3.50 -3.43 -1.58
CA ILE A 37 3.23 -2.02 -1.80
C ILE A 37 4.56 -1.32 -1.90
N TYR A 38 4.91 -0.89 -3.10
CA TYR A 38 6.08 -0.07 -3.34
C TYR A 38 5.73 1.38 -3.08
N PHE A 39 6.54 2.05 -2.26
CA PHE A 39 6.41 3.48 -1.97
C PHE A 39 7.54 4.24 -2.68
N PRO A 40 7.32 4.80 -3.88
CA PRO A 40 8.38 5.38 -4.70
C PRO A 40 9.13 6.53 -4.02
N ALA A 41 8.42 7.31 -3.19
CA ALA A 41 8.99 8.46 -2.49
C ALA A 41 10.09 8.08 -1.50
N GLN A 42 10.01 6.89 -0.87
CA GLN A 42 11.03 6.39 0.07
C GLN A 42 11.81 5.21 -0.49
N ARG A 43 11.45 4.73 -1.69
CA ARG A 43 12.00 3.52 -2.32
C ARG A 43 11.87 2.28 -1.42
N GLU A 44 10.79 2.22 -0.64
CA GLU A 44 10.53 1.15 0.31
C GLU A 44 9.49 0.15 -0.22
N ILE A 45 9.64 -1.12 0.17
CA ILE A 45 8.63 -2.16 -0.03
C ILE A 45 7.94 -2.46 1.30
N LEU A 46 6.62 -2.32 1.31
CA LEU A 46 5.77 -2.62 2.43
C LEU A 46 4.91 -3.84 2.15
N CYS A 47 4.68 -4.65 3.17
CA CYS A 47 3.64 -5.65 3.12
C CYS A 47 2.27 -4.97 3.02
N ILE A 48 1.30 -5.70 2.50
CA ILE A 48 -0.07 -5.21 2.31
C ILE A 48 -0.70 -4.70 3.62
N GLY A 49 -0.31 -5.28 4.76
CA GLY A 49 -0.80 -4.88 6.09
C GLY A 49 -0.39 -3.47 6.53
N HIS A 50 0.52 -2.80 5.82
CA HIS A 50 1.05 -1.49 6.22
C HIS A 50 0.61 -0.30 5.36
N SER A 51 -0.10 -0.52 4.26
CA SER A 51 -0.75 0.61 3.60
C SER A 51 -1.99 1.02 4.39
N ARG A 52 -2.02 2.27 4.85
CA ARG A 52 -3.20 2.86 5.50
C ARG A 52 -4.42 2.85 4.57
N GLU A 53 -4.22 2.98 3.27
CA GLU A 53 -5.31 2.89 2.28
C GLU A 53 -5.79 1.46 2.07
N PHE A 54 -4.87 0.49 2.08
CA PHE A 54 -5.21 -0.93 1.99
C PHE A 54 -5.92 -1.42 3.26
N THR A 55 -5.40 -1.05 4.44
CA THR A 55 -6.01 -1.39 5.73
C THR A 55 -7.33 -0.68 5.97
N ARG A 56 -7.54 0.56 5.50
CA ARG A 56 -8.87 1.19 5.56
C ARG A 56 -9.91 0.43 4.74
N LYS A 57 -9.54 -0.13 3.58
CA LYS A 57 -10.45 -0.92 2.72
C LYS A 57 -10.63 -2.37 3.17
N HIS A 58 -9.63 -2.97 3.82
CA HIS A 58 -9.61 -4.41 4.13
C HIS A 58 -9.44 -4.76 5.62
N LYS A 59 -9.60 -3.81 6.55
CA LYS A 59 -9.67 -4.14 7.98
C LYS A 59 -10.92 -5.03 8.19
N PRO A 60 -10.79 -6.32 8.55
CA PRO A 60 -11.94 -7.01 9.11
C PRO A 60 -12.33 -6.21 10.36
N ALA A 61 -13.59 -5.82 10.47
CA ALA A 61 -14.11 -5.25 11.70
C ALA A 61 -13.71 -6.21 12.82
N ALA A 62 -12.74 -5.80 13.64
CA ALA A 62 -12.26 -6.62 14.73
C ALA A 62 -13.49 -6.91 15.61
N ARG A 63 -14.02 -8.13 15.53
CA ARG A 63 -15.04 -8.62 16.44
C ARG A 63 -14.44 -8.49 17.83
N ARG A 64 -14.92 -7.52 18.61
CA ARG A 64 -14.80 -7.53 20.06
C ARG A 64 -15.42 -8.84 20.54
N ALA A 65 -14.61 -9.73 21.07
CA ALA A 65 -15.06 -10.75 22.01
C ALA A 65 -14.69 -10.21 23.40
N ALA A 66 -15.69 -9.71 24.11
CA ALA A 66 -15.70 -9.51 25.56
C ALA A 66 -17.18 -9.45 25.97
#